data_AF-A0A3S1S0N0-F1
#
_entry.id   AF-A0A3S1S0N0-F1
#
_cell.length_a   1.000
_cell.length_b   1.000
_cell.length_c   1.000
_cell.angle_alpha   90.00
_cell.angle_beta   90.00
_cell.angle_gamma   90.00
#
_symmetry.space_group_name_H-M   'P 1'
#
loop_
_entity.id
_entity.type
_entity.pdbx_description
1 polymer ?
#
loop_
_entity_poly.entity_id
_entity_poly.type
_entity_poly.pdbx_seq_one_letter_code
_entity_poly.pdbx_strand_id
1 'polypeptide(L)'
;HPAADALQLLMRREGLGPDDITDVVTHVHQGAIDVLGAVVVPHTVHQAKFSMGTVLGLIAVHGVADLDAFEHHALADTRVARFRAKVRMELDAEVDTLYPKQWVGKVSVTTVDGRKLNARVDEPKGDPGNTLAKQELEAKAIRLAEFRGGATADEMRRCIARVWKLDQPGSTAEIFAEC
;
A
#
# COMPACT_ATOMS: atom_id res chain seq x y z
N HIS A 1 -1.44 -0.43 4.41
CA HIS A 1 -0.03 -0.14 4.09
C HIS A 1 0.92 -1.04 4.89
N PRO A 2 0.99 -1.02 6.24
CA PRO A 2 2.01 -1.79 6.97
C PRO A 2 2.01 -3.31 6.68
N ALA A 3 0.82 -3.94 6.63
CA ALA A 3 0.71 -5.36 6.29
C ALA A 3 1.16 -5.70 4.86
N ALA A 4 1.03 -4.76 3.91
CA ALA A 4 1.49 -4.94 2.54
C ALA A 4 3.01 -4.98 2.46
N ASP A 5 3.69 -4.07 3.17
CA ASP A 5 5.16 -4.04 3.27
C ASP A 5 5.68 -5.33 3.91
N ALA A 6 5.06 -5.77 5.01
CA ALA A 6 5.46 -7.00 5.68
C ALA A 6 5.26 -8.25 4.81
N LEU A 7 4.14 -8.36 4.08
CA LEU A 7 3.92 -9.44 3.12
C LEU A 7 4.92 -9.39 1.97
N GLN A 8 5.14 -8.22 1.38
CA GLN A 8 6.07 -8.07 0.26
C GLN A 8 7.51 -8.41 0.68
N LEU A 9 7.94 -7.95 1.86
CA LEU A 9 9.23 -8.32 2.46
C LEU A 9 9.36 -9.83 2.59
N LEU A 10 8.34 -10.49 3.14
CA LEU A 10 8.34 -11.92 3.36
C LEU A 10 8.44 -12.69 2.04
N MET A 11 7.60 -12.34 1.07
CA MET A 11 7.59 -13.00 -0.24
C MET A 11 8.94 -12.86 -0.94
N ARG A 12 9.56 -11.68 -0.90
CA ARG A 12 10.89 -11.45 -1.48
C ARG A 12 11.98 -12.23 -0.76
N ARG A 13 11.98 -12.22 0.58
CA ARG A 13 12.97 -12.92 1.42
C ARG A 13 12.96 -14.42 1.15
N GLU A 14 11.78 -14.99 0.97
CA GLU A 14 11.55 -16.43 0.86
C GLU A 14 11.39 -16.92 -0.59
N GLY A 15 11.41 -16.01 -1.57
CA GLY A 15 11.21 -16.34 -2.98
C GLY A 15 9.81 -16.89 -3.30
N LEU A 16 8.78 -16.45 -2.56
CA LEU A 16 7.41 -16.96 -2.69
C LEU A 16 6.62 -16.22 -3.76
N GLY A 17 5.90 -16.98 -4.58
CA GLY A 17 4.81 -16.50 -5.41
C GLY A 17 3.45 -16.57 -4.70
N PRO A 18 2.39 -15.99 -5.29
CA PRO A 18 1.05 -15.98 -4.72
C PRO A 18 0.44 -17.39 -4.59
N ASP A 19 0.90 -18.33 -5.40
CA ASP A 19 0.42 -19.72 -5.44
C ASP A 19 1.14 -20.64 -4.44
N ASP A 20 2.27 -20.19 -3.88
CA ASP A 20 2.98 -20.91 -2.82
C ASP A 20 2.37 -20.69 -1.43
N ILE A 21 1.39 -19.80 -1.32
CA ILE A 21 0.76 -19.36 -0.06
C ILE A 21 -0.64 -19.96 0.05
N THR A 22 -0.97 -20.56 1.19
CA THR A 22 -2.34 -21.04 1.48
C THR A 22 -3.11 -20.04 2.33
N ASP A 23 -2.43 -19.38 3.28
CA ASP A 23 -3.07 -18.51 4.28
C ASP A 23 -2.16 -17.34 4.63
N VAL A 24 -2.77 -16.17 4.85
CA VAL A 24 -2.14 -14.96 5.37
C VAL A 24 -2.97 -14.41 6.52
N VAL A 25 -2.33 -14.23 7.67
CA VAL A 25 -2.88 -13.51 8.81
C VAL A 25 -2.18 -12.17 8.91
N THR A 26 -2.95 -11.09 8.86
CA THR A 26 -2.44 -9.77 9.20
C THR A 26 -2.77 -9.46 10.65
N HIS A 27 -1.74 -9.23 11.44
CA HIS A 27 -1.84 -8.88 12.85
C HIS A 27 -1.98 -7.35 12.94
N VAL A 28 -3.12 -6.87 13.41
CA VAL A 28 -3.52 -5.46 13.28
C VAL A 28 -4.04 -4.87 14.59
N HIS A 29 -4.09 -3.55 14.64
CA HIS A 29 -4.80 -2.79 15.69
C HIS A 29 -6.32 -2.76 15.41
N GLN A 30 -7.13 -2.47 16.43
CA GLN A 30 -8.60 -2.53 16.34
C GLN A 30 -9.16 -1.61 15.26
N GLY A 31 -8.65 -0.37 15.16
CA GLY A 31 -9.09 0.57 14.14
C GLY A 31 -8.95 0.07 12.69
N ALA A 32 -7.99 -0.82 12.40
CA ALA A 32 -7.89 -1.43 11.07
C ALA A 32 -9.03 -2.42 10.81
N ILE A 33 -9.42 -3.20 11.83
CA ILE A 33 -10.56 -4.12 11.76
C ILE A 33 -11.85 -3.33 11.54
N ASP A 34 -12.04 -2.24 12.29
CA ASP A 34 -13.24 -1.40 12.21
C ASP A 34 -13.41 -0.76 10.82
N VAL A 35 -12.30 -0.35 10.20
CA VAL A 35 -12.30 0.32 8.89
C VAL A 35 -12.34 -0.66 7.71
N LEU A 36 -11.64 -1.80 7.81
CA LEU A 36 -11.44 -2.71 6.68
C LEU A 36 -12.29 -3.99 6.76
N GLY A 37 -12.84 -4.31 7.93
CA GLY A 37 -13.57 -5.55 8.19
C GLY A 37 -14.93 -5.65 7.49
N ALA A 38 -15.52 -4.50 7.10
CA ALA A 38 -16.83 -4.48 6.45
C ALA A 38 -16.80 -4.97 4.99
N VAL A 39 -15.65 -4.99 4.32
CA VAL A 39 -15.53 -5.32 2.89
C VAL A 39 -14.71 -6.59 2.67
N VAL A 40 -15.40 -7.72 2.63
CA VAL A 40 -14.79 -9.03 2.31
C VAL A 40 -14.60 -9.22 0.81
N VAL A 41 -15.65 -8.95 0.01
CA VAL A 41 -15.60 -9.00 -1.45
C VAL A 41 -15.98 -7.62 -2.00
N PRO A 42 -15.04 -6.83 -2.55
CA PRO A 42 -15.35 -5.52 -3.09
C PRO A 42 -16.09 -5.63 -4.42
N HIS A 43 -17.04 -4.72 -4.65
CA HIS A 43 -17.75 -4.52 -5.91
C HIS A 43 -17.38 -3.19 -6.60
N THR A 44 -16.64 -2.32 -5.92
CA THR A 44 -16.16 -1.05 -6.47
C THR A 44 -14.68 -0.86 -6.17
N VAL A 45 -14.00 -0.02 -6.95
CA VAL A 45 -12.60 0.35 -6.70
C VAL A 45 -12.45 1.01 -5.32
N HIS A 46 -13.44 1.82 -4.90
CA HIS A 46 -13.45 2.41 -3.57
C HIS A 46 -13.47 1.33 -2.48
N GLN A 47 -14.38 0.36 -2.57
CA GLN A 47 -14.44 -0.77 -1.65
C GLN A 47 -13.13 -1.59 -1.66
N ALA A 48 -12.53 -1.80 -2.83
CA ALA A 48 -11.26 -2.51 -2.96
C ALA A 48 -10.11 -1.85 -2.17
N LYS A 49 -10.07 -0.51 -2.12
CA LYS A 49 -9.09 0.24 -1.32
C LYS A 49 -9.25 0.02 0.19
N PHE A 50 -10.45 -0.36 0.63
CA PHE A 50 -10.77 -0.67 2.03
C PHE A 50 -10.90 -2.18 2.30
N SER A 51 -10.32 -3.02 1.44
CA SER A 51 -10.32 -4.48 1.61
C SER A 51 -8.89 -4.98 1.78
N MET A 52 -8.52 -5.41 3.00
CA MET A 52 -7.17 -5.90 3.31
C MET A 52 -6.73 -7.00 2.33
N GLY A 53 -7.58 -7.99 2.10
CA GLY A 53 -7.27 -9.10 1.19
C GLY A 53 -7.07 -8.66 -0.26
N THR A 54 -7.79 -7.62 -0.71
CA THR A 54 -7.62 -7.10 -2.07
C THR A 54 -6.29 -6.37 -2.22
N VAL A 55 -5.94 -5.53 -1.24
CA VAL A 55 -4.64 -4.84 -1.20
C VAL A 55 -3.50 -5.86 -1.22
N LEU A 56 -3.55 -6.87 -0.35
CA LEU A 56 -2.52 -7.90 -0.30
C LEU A 56 -2.50 -8.79 -1.54
N GLY A 57 -3.66 -9.05 -2.16
CA GLY A 57 -3.74 -9.76 -3.43
C GLY A 57 -3.06 -9.00 -4.57
N LEU A 58 -3.25 -7.68 -4.66
CA LEU A 58 -2.53 -6.85 -5.65
C LEU A 58 -1.02 -6.91 -5.43
N ILE A 59 -0.57 -6.79 -4.17
CA ILE A 59 0.86 -6.88 -3.83
C ILE A 59 1.43 -8.25 -4.16
N ALA A 60 0.73 -9.33 -3.84
CA ALA A 60 1.23 -10.69 -4.07
C ALA A 60 1.29 -11.05 -5.56
N VAL A 61 0.33 -10.58 -6.37
CA VAL A 61 0.21 -10.93 -7.79
C VAL A 61 0.99 -9.97 -8.69
N HIS A 62 0.94 -8.68 -8.41
CA HIS A 62 1.48 -7.62 -9.27
C HIS A 62 2.68 -6.91 -8.65
N GLY A 63 2.97 -7.14 -7.36
CA GLY A 63 4.06 -6.46 -6.65
C GLY A 63 3.74 -5.02 -6.23
N VAL A 64 2.55 -4.51 -6.57
CA VAL A 64 2.16 -3.11 -6.36
C VAL A 64 0.64 -3.00 -6.16
N ALA A 65 0.21 -2.01 -5.38
CA ALA A 65 -1.19 -1.63 -5.18
C ALA A 65 -1.37 -0.11 -5.37
N ASP A 66 -1.12 0.37 -6.60
CA ASP A 66 -1.28 1.77 -7.01
C ASP A 66 -2.60 2.00 -7.76
N LEU A 67 -2.83 3.23 -8.26
CA LEU A 67 -4.08 3.60 -8.91
C LEU A 67 -4.38 2.70 -10.12
N ASP A 68 -3.39 2.43 -10.95
CA ASP A 68 -3.54 1.57 -12.12
C ASP A 68 -3.86 0.13 -11.72
N ALA A 69 -3.17 -0.42 -10.72
CA ALA A 69 -3.45 -1.76 -10.20
C ALA A 69 -4.87 -1.86 -9.63
N PHE A 70 -5.33 -0.82 -8.92
CA PHE A 70 -6.70 -0.78 -8.42
C PHE A 70 -7.75 -0.69 -9.53
N GLU A 71 -7.51 0.12 -10.55
CA GLU A 71 -8.45 0.32 -11.64
C GLU A 71 -8.57 -0.93 -12.53
N HIS A 72 -7.45 -1.55 -12.87
CA HIS A 72 -7.41 -2.61 -13.87
C HIS A 72 -7.47 -4.03 -13.28
N HIS A 73 -7.06 -4.23 -12.02
CA HIS A 73 -6.83 -5.58 -11.49
C HIS A 73 -7.63 -5.90 -10.24
N ALA A 74 -7.96 -4.93 -9.39
CA ALA A 74 -8.57 -5.22 -8.08
C ALA A 74 -9.89 -6.00 -8.14
N LEU A 75 -10.72 -5.73 -9.16
CA LEU A 75 -12.01 -6.41 -9.35
C LEU A 75 -11.99 -7.46 -10.46
N ALA A 76 -11.08 -7.32 -11.43
CA ALA A 76 -11.09 -8.12 -12.66
C ALA A 76 -10.09 -9.30 -12.66
N ASP A 77 -9.00 -9.24 -11.89
CA ASP A 77 -8.00 -10.31 -11.87
C ASP A 77 -8.41 -11.42 -10.90
N THR A 78 -8.71 -12.60 -11.45
CA THR A 78 -9.11 -13.77 -10.66
C THR A 78 -8.01 -14.28 -9.73
N ARG A 79 -6.73 -14.02 -10.02
CA ARG A 79 -5.61 -14.36 -9.13
C ARG A 79 -5.62 -13.47 -7.88
N VAL A 80 -5.97 -12.19 -8.03
CA VAL A 80 -6.14 -11.25 -6.89
C VAL A 80 -7.33 -11.69 -6.05
N ALA A 81 -8.46 -12.04 -6.68
CA ALA A 81 -9.62 -12.56 -5.97
C ALA A 81 -9.33 -13.87 -5.21
N ARG A 82 -8.55 -14.78 -5.81
CA ARG A 82 -8.10 -16.02 -5.17
C ARG A 82 -7.18 -15.74 -3.98
N PHE A 83 -6.24 -14.82 -4.11
CA PHE A 83 -5.34 -14.46 -3.01
C PHE A 83 -6.08 -13.77 -1.87
N ARG A 84 -7.03 -12.87 -2.18
CA ARG A 84 -7.90 -12.21 -1.19
C ARG A 84 -8.57 -13.21 -0.26
N ALA A 85 -9.04 -14.36 -0.78
CA ALA A 85 -9.70 -15.39 0.01
C ALA A 85 -8.78 -16.08 1.05
N LYS A 86 -7.46 -15.94 0.90
CA LYS A 86 -6.45 -16.47 1.83
C LYS A 86 -6.15 -15.55 3.00
N VAL A 87 -6.65 -14.31 2.96
CA VAL A 87 -6.27 -13.23 3.88
C VAL A 87 -7.33 -13.03 4.96
N ARG A 88 -6.89 -12.96 6.22
CA ARG A 88 -7.71 -12.51 7.34
C ARG A 88 -6.95 -11.55 8.25
N MET A 89 -7.70 -10.80 9.04
CA MET A 89 -7.16 -9.90 10.07
C MET A 89 -7.39 -10.49 11.46
N GLU A 90 -6.38 -10.41 12.32
CA GLU A 90 -6.48 -10.77 13.73
C GLU A 90 -5.99 -9.59 14.58
N LEU A 91 -6.70 -9.29 15.67
CA LEU A 91 -6.28 -8.26 16.62
C LEU A 91 -5.03 -8.75 17.34
N ASP A 92 -3.98 -7.93 17.34
CA ASP A 92 -2.73 -8.22 18.03
C ASP A 92 -2.47 -7.13 19.08
N ALA A 93 -2.37 -7.54 20.35
CA ALA A 93 -2.27 -6.62 21.48
C ALA A 93 -1.00 -5.74 21.43
N GLU A 94 0.09 -6.25 20.86
CA GLU A 94 1.33 -5.50 20.70
C GLU A 94 1.15 -4.41 19.62
N VAL A 95 0.63 -4.80 18.45
CA VAL A 95 0.36 -3.87 17.34
C VAL A 95 -0.66 -2.80 17.76
N ASP A 96 -1.69 -3.18 18.51
CA ASP A 96 -2.71 -2.27 19.03
C ASP A 96 -2.13 -1.26 20.04
N THR A 97 -1.28 -1.72 20.96
CA THR A 97 -0.63 -0.86 21.96
C THR A 97 0.31 0.18 21.33
N LEU A 98 0.97 -0.17 20.23
CA LEU A 98 1.88 0.73 19.52
C LEU A 98 1.15 1.81 18.70
N TYR A 99 -0.10 1.57 18.32
CA TYR A 99 -0.91 2.52 17.56
C TYR A 99 -1.41 3.69 18.45
N PRO A 100 -1.43 4.95 17.97
CA PRO A 100 -1.04 5.42 16.64
C PRO A 100 0.43 5.86 16.54
N LYS A 101 1.24 5.65 17.58
CA LYS A 101 2.64 6.13 17.61
C LYS A 101 3.54 5.41 16.61
N GLN A 102 3.30 4.12 16.39
CA GLN A 102 4.01 3.31 15.38
C GLN A 102 3.02 2.43 14.64
N TRP A 103 3.16 2.36 13.32
CA TRP A 103 2.24 1.67 12.43
C TRP A 103 2.86 0.35 11.97
N VAL A 104 3.07 -0.58 12.90
CA VAL A 104 3.78 -1.83 12.63
C VAL A 104 3.05 -2.70 11.60
N GLY A 105 3.80 -3.21 10.62
CA GLY A 105 3.35 -4.26 9.73
C GLY A 105 3.73 -5.62 10.30
N LYS A 106 2.77 -6.52 10.51
CA LYS A 106 3.05 -7.87 11.05
C LYS A 106 2.16 -8.90 10.36
N VAL A 107 2.77 -9.93 9.78
CA VAL A 107 2.06 -10.99 9.06
C VAL A 107 2.58 -12.38 9.42
N SER A 108 1.66 -13.34 9.43
CA SER A 108 1.95 -14.78 9.46
C SER A 108 1.44 -15.42 8.18
N VAL A 109 2.29 -16.20 7.51
CA VAL A 109 1.99 -16.86 6.24
C VAL A 109 2.15 -18.36 6.42
N THR A 110 1.17 -19.11 5.93
CA THR A 110 1.29 -20.57 5.75
C THR A 110 1.46 -20.84 4.27
N THR A 111 2.43 -21.68 3.94
CA THR A 111 2.77 -22.05 2.56
C THR A 111 2.22 -23.42 2.21
N VAL A 112 2.15 -23.73 0.91
CA VAL A 112 1.66 -25.02 0.38
C VAL A 112 2.49 -26.21 0.83
N ASP A 113 3.79 -26.01 1.11
CA ASP A 113 4.70 -27.04 1.64
C ASP A 113 4.60 -27.21 3.17
N GLY A 114 3.72 -26.44 3.83
CA GLY A 114 3.45 -26.51 5.26
C GLY A 114 4.33 -25.60 6.13
N ARG A 115 5.29 -24.85 5.57
CA ARG A 115 6.06 -23.87 6.35
C ARG A 115 5.14 -22.77 6.88
N LYS A 116 5.41 -22.38 8.13
CA LYS A 116 4.83 -21.21 8.79
C LYS A 116 5.89 -20.13 8.92
N LEU A 117 5.67 -19.01 8.26
CA LEU A 117 6.64 -17.95 8.09
C LEU A 117 6.06 -16.64 8.64
N ASN A 118 6.92 -15.80 9.21
CA ASN A 118 6.51 -14.52 9.76
C ASN A 118 7.37 -13.39 9.21
N ALA A 119 6.77 -12.22 9.10
CA ALA A 119 7.48 -10.98 8.85
C ALA A 119 6.91 -9.83 9.66
N ARG A 120 7.82 -8.91 10.00
CA ARG A 120 7.53 -7.68 10.72
C ARG A 120 8.28 -6.53 10.06
N VAL A 121 7.62 -5.38 9.98
CA VAL A 121 8.18 -4.10 9.54
C VAL A 121 7.80 -3.07 10.60
N ASP A 122 8.77 -2.61 11.36
CA ASP A 122 8.57 -1.62 12.43
C ASP A 122 8.33 -0.21 11.89
N GLU A 123 8.99 0.12 10.78
CA GLU A 123 8.92 1.42 10.12
C GLU A 123 8.55 1.23 8.63
N PRO A 124 7.25 1.14 8.29
CA PRO A 124 6.78 1.06 6.91
C PRO A 124 7.24 2.24 6.05
N LYS A 125 7.24 2.03 4.72
CA LYS A 125 7.76 3.03 3.79
C LYS A 125 6.88 4.29 3.76
N GLY A 126 7.41 5.41 4.22
CA GLY A 126 6.70 6.69 4.34
C GLY A 126 6.54 7.16 5.78
N ASP A 127 6.84 6.32 6.77
CA ASP A 127 6.91 6.73 8.17
C ASP A 127 8.07 7.71 8.40
N PRO A 128 8.03 8.54 9.46
CA PRO A 128 9.11 9.49 9.75
C PRO A 128 10.51 8.87 9.83
N GLY A 129 10.62 7.61 10.29
CA GLY A 129 11.87 6.84 10.34
C GLY A 129 12.30 6.21 8.99
N ASN A 130 11.36 6.00 8.07
CA ASN A 130 11.61 5.37 6.75
C ASN A 130 10.96 6.19 5.62
N THR A 131 11.42 7.43 5.46
CA THR A 131 10.83 8.37 4.50
C THR A 131 11.06 7.96 3.04
N LEU A 132 10.19 8.44 2.16
CA LEU A 132 10.40 8.34 0.71
C LEU A 132 11.53 9.30 0.31
N ALA A 133 12.47 8.80 -0.49
CA ALA A 133 13.47 9.66 -1.11
C ALA A 133 12.78 10.68 -2.03
N LYS A 134 13.44 11.82 -2.26
CA LYS A 134 12.91 12.90 -3.09
C LYS A 134 12.46 12.40 -4.47
N GLN A 135 13.28 11.57 -5.11
CA GLN A 135 12.99 10.98 -6.42
C GLN A 135 11.76 10.06 -6.38
N GLU A 136 11.54 9.33 -5.28
CA GLU A 136 10.35 8.47 -5.10
C GLU A 136 9.08 9.32 -4.96
N LEU A 137 9.15 10.44 -4.24
CA LEU A 137 8.04 11.40 -4.11
C LEU A 137 7.70 12.04 -5.46
N GLU A 138 8.70 12.50 -6.20
CA GLU A 138 8.52 13.12 -7.51
C GLU A 138 7.94 12.13 -8.52
N ALA A 139 8.48 10.92 -8.58
CA ALA A 139 7.95 9.86 -9.45
C ALA A 139 6.50 9.51 -9.10
N LYS A 140 6.15 9.45 -7.81
CA LYS A 140 4.76 9.24 -7.37
C LYS A 140 3.86 10.40 -7.79
N ALA A 141 4.30 11.65 -7.60
CA ALA A 141 3.53 12.84 -7.96
C ALA A 141 3.25 12.89 -9.48
N ILE A 142 4.26 12.59 -10.31
CA ILE A 142 4.11 12.50 -11.77
C ILE A 142 3.08 11.43 -12.15
N ARG A 143 3.20 10.21 -11.62
CA ARG A 143 2.23 9.13 -11.90
C ARG A 143 0.80 9.51 -11.53
N LEU A 144 0.61 10.17 -10.39
CA LEU A 144 -0.71 10.64 -9.96
C LEU A 144 -1.29 11.72 -10.88
N ALA A 145 -0.43 12.59 -11.42
CA ALA A 145 -0.84 13.65 -12.34
C ALA A 145 -1.23 13.09 -13.71
N GLU A 146 -0.46 12.13 -14.23
CA GLU A 146 -0.71 11.50 -15.53
C GLU A 146 -1.95 10.60 -15.51
N PHE A 147 -2.34 10.10 -14.33
CA PHE A 147 -3.49 9.23 -14.18
C PHE A 147 -4.77 9.88 -14.73
N ARG A 148 -5.40 9.20 -15.69
CA ARG A 148 -6.56 9.69 -16.46
C ARG A 148 -6.36 11.06 -17.14
N GLY A 149 -5.10 11.39 -17.45
CA GLY A 149 -4.73 12.61 -18.19
C GLY A 149 -4.93 13.89 -17.39
N GLY A 150 -4.78 13.86 -16.06
CA GLY A 150 -4.92 15.05 -15.22
C GLY A 150 -3.90 16.16 -15.54
N ALA A 151 -2.66 15.78 -15.82
CA ALA A 151 -1.60 16.62 -16.37
C ALA A 151 -0.50 15.76 -17.00
N THR A 152 0.32 16.36 -17.87
CA THR A 152 1.52 15.73 -18.42
C THR A 152 2.65 15.66 -17.39
N ALA A 153 3.60 14.74 -17.57
CA ALA A 153 4.81 14.69 -16.75
C ALA A 153 5.56 16.03 -16.70
N ASP A 154 5.61 16.78 -17.80
CA ASP A 154 6.32 18.06 -17.86
C ASP A 154 5.61 19.16 -17.08
N GLU A 155 4.28 19.23 -17.15
CA GLU A 155 3.48 20.12 -16.29
C GLU A 155 3.70 19.78 -14.81
N MET A 156 3.67 18.50 -14.46
CA MET A 156 3.87 18.09 -13.08
C MET A 156 5.30 18.35 -12.59
N ARG A 157 6.34 18.15 -13.43
CA ARG A 157 7.73 18.52 -13.10
C ARG A 157 7.88 20.01 -12.80
N ARG A 158 7.23 20.88 -13.58
CA ARG A 158 7.22 22.33 -13.32
C ARG A 158 6.52 22.67 -12.00
N CYS A 159 5.42 21.99 -11.69
CA CYS A 159 4.73 22.14 -10.40
C CYS A 159 5.62 21.69 -9.22
N ILE A 160 6.21 20.51 -9.31
CA ILE A 160 7.15 19.95 -8.31
C ILE A 160 8.30 20.92 -8.04
N ALA A 161 8.91 21.49 -9.08
CA ALA A 161 10.02 22.44 -8.93
C ALA A 161 9.63 23.70 -8.13
N ARG A 162 8.38 24.15 -8.24
CA ARG A 162 7.84 25.28 -7.46
C ARG A 162 7.53 24.87 -6.02
N VAL A 163 6.89 23.71 -5.82
CA VAL A 163 6.58 23.16 -4.48
C VAL A 163 7.85 23.01 -3.65
N TRP A 164 8.96 22.57 -4.23
CA TRP A 164 10.23 22.45 -3.53
C TRP A 164 10.87 23.78 -3.09
N LYS A 165 10.37 24.92 -3.57
CA LYS A 165 10.85 26.26 -3.19
C LYS A 165 9.90 26.99 -2.25
N LEU A 166 8.86 26.33 -1.74
CA LEU A 166 7.82 26.95 -0.91
C LEU A 166 8.32 27.55 0.40
N ASP A 167 9.46 27.07 0.89
CA ASP A 167 10.15 27.59 2.07
C ASP A 167 10.92 28.90 1.78
N GLN A 168 11.00 29.34 0.53
CA GLN A 168 11.67 30.56 0.12
C GLN A 168 10.73 31.77 0.19
N PRO A 169 11.20 32.96 0.64
CA PRO A 169 10.41 34.18 0.66
C PRO A 169 9.82 34.53 -0.72
N GLY A 170 8.52 34.80 -0.80
CA GLY A 170 7.84 35.21 -2.04
C GLY A 170 7.36 34.08 -2.97
N SER A 171 7.67 32.83 -2.65
CA SER A 171 7.38 31.64 -3.49
C SER A 171 5.89 31.27 -3.62
N THR A 172 5.04 31.68 -2.68
CA THR A 172 3.61 31.32 -2.67
C THR A 172 2.83 31.94 -3.82
N ALA A 173 3.23 33.13 -4.29
CA ALA A 173 2.60 33.78 -5.44
C ALA A 173 2.85 33.01 -6.76
N GLU A 174 4.01 32.37 -6.89
CA GLU A 174 4.43 31.65 -8.12
C GLU A 174 3.70 30.32 -8.33
N ILE A 175 3.11 29.73 -7.27
CA ILE A 175 2.33 28.49 -7.38
C ILE A 175 0.99 28.74 -8.06
N PHE A 176 0.33 29.86 -7.74
CA PHE A 176 -1.02 30.16 -8.23
C PHE A 176 -1.06 31.04 -9.48
N ALA A 177 0.10 31.50 -9.96
CA ALA A 177 0.18 32.44 -11.07
C ALA A 177 -0.14 31.85 -12.47
N GLU A 178 -0.31 30.53 -12.60
CA GLU A 178 -0.53 29.86 -13.91
C GLU A 178 -1.54 28.69 -13.86
N CYS A 179 -2.60 28.81 -13.05
CA CYS A 179 -3.79 27.96 -13.23
C CYS A 179 -4.82 28.67 -14.12
#